data_AF-X1G455-F1
#
_entry.id   AF-X1G455-F1
#
_cell.length_a   1.000
_cell.length_b   1.000
_cell.length_c   1.000
_cell.angle_alpha   90.00
_cell.angle_beta   90.00
_cell.angle_gamma   90.00
#
_symmetry.space_group_name_H-M   'P 1'
#
loop_
_entity.id
_entity.type
_entity.pdbx_description
1 polymer ?
#
loop_
_entity_poly.entity_id
_entity_poly.type
_entity_poly.pdbx_seq_one_letter_code
_entity_poly.pdbx_strand_id
1 'polypeptide(L)'
;MIIIKSDEELAAMRQAGRIVAIVLEVLKSQVKAGMKTRELDIIAARELERLGAKPSFKGYRGFPANLCVSVNDEIVHGIPGERVLDEGNYQYKIDTPVK
;
A
#
# COMPACT_ATOMS: atom_id res chain seq x y z
N MET A 1 -24.89 -12.03 -6.51
CA MET A 1 -25.60 -10.77 -6.20
C MET A 1 -24.59 -9.63 -6.30
N ILE A 2 -24.87 -8.61 -7.11
CA ILE A 2 -24.04 -7.40 -7.20
C ILE A 2 -24.72 -6.33 -6.34
N ILE A 3 -23.98 -5.71 -5.43
CA ILE A 3 -24.50 -4.65 -4.56
C ILE A 3 -24.39 -3.32 -5.30
N ILE A 4 -25.52 -2.63 -5.50
CA ILE A 4 -25.55 -1.26 -6.01
C ILE A 4 -25.33 -0.32 -4.82
N LYS A 5 -24.31 0.52 -4.94
CA LYS A 5 -23.85 1.41 -3.85
C LYS A 5 -24.77 2.61 -3.70
N SER A 6 -25.02 3.02 -2.45
CA SER A 6 -25.69 4.30 -2.16
C SER A 6 -24.76 5.49 -2.45
N ASP A 7 -25.33 6.69 -2.52
CA ASP A 7 -24.54 7.92 -2.72
C ASP A 7 -23.54 8.15 -1.58
N GLU A 8 -23.90 7.81 -0.34
CA GLU A 8 -23.00 7.87 0.81
C GLU A 8 -21.85 6.87 0.69
N GLU A 9 -22.13 5.62 0.29
CA GLU A 9 -21.08 4.63 0.06
C GLU A 9 -20.14 5.07 -1.07
N LEU A 10 -20.68 5.64 -2.15
CA LEU A 10 -19.89 6.20 -3.25
C LEU A 10 -19.03 7.38 -2.78
N ALA A 11 -19.55 8.26 -1.93
CA ALA A 11 -18.77 9.36 -1.35
C ALA A 11 -17.61 8.84 -0.49
N ALA A 12 -17.85 7.83 0.35
CA ALA A 12 -16.82 7.18 1.15
C ALA A 12 -15.74 6.50 0.27
N MET A 13 -16.15 5.78 -0.76
CA MET A 13 -15.22 5.16 -1.73
C MET A 13 -14.35 6.20 -2.44
N ARG A 14 -14.91 7.36 -2.82
CA ARG A 14 -14.13 8.46 -3.43
C ARG A 14 -13.10 9.03 -2.46
N GLN A 15 -13.44 9.19 -1.19
CA GLN A 15 -12.50 9.65 -0.17
C GLN A 15 -11.37 8.62 0.06
N ALA A 16 -11.71 7.35 0.22
CA ALA A 16 -10.73 6.27 0.35
C ALA A 16 -9.79 6.22 -0.87
N GLY A 17 -10.35 6.28 -2.10
CA GLY A 17 -9.56 6.31 -3.33
C GLY A 17 -8.59 7.50 -3.42
N ARG A 18 -8.99 8.69 -2.96
CA ARG A 18 -8.09 9.85 -2.89
C ARG A 18 -6.92 9.62 -1.92
N ILE A 19 -7.19 9.05 -0.75
CA ILE A 19 -6.15 8.72 0.23
C ILE A 19 -5.16 7.71 -0.38
N VAL A 20 -5.67 6.63 -1.00
CA VAL A 20 -4.82 5.64 -1.69
C VAL A 20 -3.92 6.31 -2.72
N ALA A 21 -4.47 7.17 -3.57
CA ALA A 21 -3.71 7.88 -4.60
C ALA A 21 -2.60 8.75 -4.00
N ILE A 22 -2.89 9.49 -2.93
CA ILE A 22 -1.89 10.32 -2.23
C ILE A 22 -0.75 9.44 -1.69
N VAL A 23 -1.08 8.35 -1.01
CA VAL A 23 -0.05 7.46 -0.43
C VAL A 23 0.79 6.81 -1.52
N LEU A 24 0.19 6.37 -2.64
CA LEU A 24 0.91 5.80 -3.77
C LEU A 24 1.86 6.81 -4.42
N GLU A 25 1.45 8.07 -4.59
CA GLU A 25 2.33 9.11 -5.14
C GLU A 25 3.50 9.43 -4.19
N VAL A 26 3.26 9.47 -2.88
CA VAL A 26 4.34 9.63 -1.89
C VAL A 26 5.31 8.46 -2.01
N LEU A 27 4.83 7.21 -1.98
CA LEU A 27 5.68 6.03 -2.10
C LEU A 27 6.50 6.06 -3.39
N LYS A 28 5.85 6.35 -4.52
CA LYS A 28 6.52 6.47 -5.83
C LYS A 28 7.65 7.50 -5.82
N SER A 29 7.49 8.62 -5.11
CA SER A 29 8.54 9.65 -4.98
C SER A 29 9.70 9.26 -4.06
N GLN A 30 9.49 8.29 -3.15
CA GLN A 30 10.47 7.90 -2.14
C GLN A 30 11.23 6.62 -2.52
N VAL A 31 10.63 5.74 -3.32
CA VAL A 31 11.27 4.48 -3.74
C VAL A 31 12.58 4.77 -4.47
N LYS A 32 13.65 4.11 -4.01
CA LYS A 32 14.99 4.14 -4.61
C LYS A 32 15.70 2.82 -4.38
N ALA A 33 16.70 2.54 -5.21
CA ALA A 33 17.60 1.41 -5.01
C ALA A 33 18.30 1.50 -3.65
N GLY A 34 18.59 0.34 -3.06
CA GLY A 34 19.17 0.20 -1.73
C GLY A 34 18.16 0.23 -0.58
N MET A 35 16.89 0.57 -0.82
CA MET A 35 15.86 0.54 0.24
C MET A 35 15.38 -0.88 0.53
N LYS A 36 15.15 -1.18 1.80
CA LYS A 36 14.41 -2.37 2.22
C LYS A 36 12.92 -2.18 2.01
N THR A 37 12.19 -3.24 1.64
CA THR A 37 10.74 -3.16 1.43
C THR A 37 9.99 -2.74 2.70
N ARG A 38 10.50 -3.08 3.90
CA ARG A 38 9.96 -2.57 5.18
C ARG A 38 9.98 -1.04 5.31
N GLU A 39 10.90 -0.35 4.64
CA GLU A 39 10.98 1.12 4.71
C GLU A 39 9.81 1.77 3.98
N LEU A 40 9.33 1.14 2.90
CA LEU A 40 8.12 1.54 2.21
C LEU A 40 6.88 1.36 3.10
N ASP A 41 6.81 0.26 3.85
CA ASP A 41 5.72 0.03 4.79
C ASP A 41 5.68 1.08 5.92
N ILE A 42 6.84 1.51 6.41
CA ILE A 42 6.97 2.59 7.40
C ILE A 42 6.49 3.93 6.81
N ILE A 43 6.86 4.25 5.57
CA ILE A 43 6.41 5.47 4.89
C ILE A 43 4.89 5.45 4.75
N ALA A 44 4.31 4.34 4.29
CA ALA A 44 2.87 4.22 4.16
C ALA A 44 2.14 4.33 5.49
N ALA A 45 2.64 3.72 6.56
CA ALA A 45 2.06 3.84 7.89
C ALA A 45 1.98 5.31 8.35
N ARG A 46 3.06 6.08 8.13
CA ARG A 46 3.11 7.51 8.47
C ARG A 46 2.14 8.34 7.66
N GLU A 47 2.04 8.09 6.35
CA GLU A 47 1.11 8.83 5.50
C GLU A 47 -0.35 8.51 5.81
N LEU A 48 -0.66 7.24 6.14
CA LEU A 48 -2.01 6.86 6.57
C LEU A 48 -2.39 7.53 7.88
N GLU A 49 -1.48 7.54 8.86
CA GLU A 49 -1.69 8.26 10.14
C GLU A 49 -1.91 9.75 9.91
N ARG A 50 -1.07 10.39 9.08
CA ARG A 50 -1.19 11.81 8.72
C ARG A 50 -2.52 12.14 8.05
N LEU A 51 -3.07 11.22 7.25
CA LEU A 51 -4.35 11.37 6.55
C LEU A 51 -5.56 10.90 7.38
N GLY A 52 -5.34 10.42 8.62
CA GLY A 52 -6.40 9.90 9.48
C GLY A 52 -7.04 8.60 8.98
N ALA A 53 -6.33 7.85 8.14
CA ALA A 53 -6.79 6.61 7.54
C ALA A 53 -6.17 5.38 8.22
N LYS A 54 -6.83 4.23 8.10
CA LYS A 54 -6.32 2.95 8.61
C LYS A 54 -5.93 2.02 7.47
N PRO A 55 -4.85 1.24 7.60
CA PRO A 55 -4.51 0.22 6.62
C PRO A 55 -5.58 -0.89 6.62
N SER A 56 -5.96 -1.36 5.44
CA SER A 56 -6.87 -2.50 5.33
C SER A 56 -6.19 -3.85 5.52
N PHE A 57 -4.91 -3.96 5.13
CA PHE A 57 -4.17 -5.23 5.16
C PHE A 57 -3.68 -5.62 6.56
N LYS A 58 -3.24 -4.66 7.38
CA LYS A 58 -2.67 -4.97 8.69
C LYS A 58 -3.70 -5.67 9.58
N GLY A 59 -3.38 -6.89 10.00
CA GLY A 59 -4.27 -7.76 10.78
C GLY A 59 -5.31 -8.55 9.97
N TYR A 60 -5.44 -8.30 8.66
CA TYR A 60 -6.36 -9.06 7.81
C TYR A 60 -5.87 -10.51 7.69
N ARG A 61 -6.61 -11.45 8.30
CA ARG A 61 -6.25 -12.88 8.32
C ARG A 61 -4.80 -13.14 8.79
N GLY A 62 -4.30 -12.32 9.71
CA GLY A 62 -2.93 -12.40 10.22
C GLY A 62 -1.85 -11.75 9.36
N PHE A 63 -2.22 -11.02 8.29
CA PHE A 63 -1.24 -10.29 7.48
C PHE A 63 -0.55 -9.18 8.31
N PRO A 64 0.79 -9.10 8.32
CA PRO A 64 1.51 -8.32 9.33
C PRO A 64 1.73 -6.85 8.98
N ALA A 65 1.61 -6.46 7.72
CA ALA A 65 2.04 -5.15 7.20
C ALA A 65 0.88 -4.26 6.72
N ASN A 66 1.17 -2.99 6.47
CA ASN A 66 0.20 -1.97 6.03
C ASN A 66 -0.04 -2.03 4.52
N LEU A 67 0.99 -2.36 3.75
CA LEU A 67 0.96 -2.54 2.30
C LEU A 67 1.59 -3.87 1.87
N CYS A 68 1.43 -4.21 0.59
CA CYS A 68 2.20 -5.28 -0.05
C CYS A 68 3.30 -4.68 -0.92
N VAL A 69 4.50 -5.28 -0.90
CA VAL A 69 5.55 -5.02 -1.89
C VAL A 69 5.94 -6.35 -2.52
N SER A 70 5.57 -6.52 -3.78
CA SER A 70 5.92 -7.70 -4.57
C SER A 70 7.02 -7.36 -5.57
N VAL A 71 8.18 -7.99 -5.44
CA VAL A 71 9.37 -7.72 -6.26
C VAL A 71 9.65 -8.89 -7.21
N ASN A 72 9.90 -8.58 -8.49
CA ASN A 72 10.24 -9.52 -9.57
C ASN A 72 9.16 -10.60 -9.80
N ASP A 73 9.47 -11.85 -9.45
CA ASP A 73 8.66 -13.05 -9.64
C ASP A 73 7.52 -13.18 -8.59
N GLU A 74 7.52 -12.33 -7.57
CA GLU A 74 6.41 -12.23 -6.63
C GLU A 74 5.16 -11.69 -7.34
N ILE A 75 4.12 -12.52 -7.41
CA ILE A 75 2.91 -12.20 -8.18
C ILE A 75 2.13 -11.04 -7.54
N VAL A 76 1.76 -11.23 -6.26
CA VAL A 76 1.02 -10.30 -5.37
C VAL A 76 1.29 -10.65 -3.91
N HIS A 77 0.85 -9.80 -2.97
CA HIS A 77 0.88 -10.04 -1.52
C HIS A 77 2.29 -10.25 -0.92
N GLY A 78 3.33 -9.71 -1.54
CA GLY A 78 4.67 -9.73 -0.97
C GLY A 78 4.69 -8.99 0.37
N ILE A 79 5.20 -9.66 1.41
CA ILE A 79 5.26 -9.12 2.77
C ILE A 79 6.51 -8.22 2.87
N PRO A 80 6.35 -6.93 3.22
CA PRO A 80 7.48 -6.04 3.47
C PRO A 80 8.42 -6.59 4.55
N GLY A 81 9.73 -6.49 4.33
CA GLY A 81 10.74 -7.04 5.23
C GLY A 81 12.15 -6.57 4.90
N GLU A 82 13.12 -7.46 5.06
CA GLU A 82 14.56 -7.15 4.89
C GLU A 82 15.03 -7.18 3.43
N ARG A 83 14.16 -7.56 2.47
CA ARG A 83 14.48 -7.57 1.03
C ARG A 83 14.83 -6.16 0.57
N VAL A 84 15.98 -6.02 -0.07
CA VAL A 84 16.47 -4.75 -0.63
C VAL A 84 16.02 -4.61 -2.09
N LEU A 85 15.55 -3.43 -2.47
CA LEU A 85 15.30 -3.03 -3.85
C LEU A 85 16.65 -2.77 -4.52
N ASP A 86 17.05 -3.61 -5.45
CA ASP A 86 18.26 -3.44 -6.25
C ASP A 86 18.00 -2.53 -7.46
N GLU A 87 19.04 -1.90 -8.01
CA GLU A 87 18.98 -1.20 -9.31
C GLU A 87 18.48 -2.14 -10.42
N GLY A 88 18.71 -3.45 -10.30
CA GLY A 88 18.21 -4.49 -11.19
C GLY A 88 16.77 -4.96 -10.95
N ASN A 89 16.13 -4.58 -9.83
CA ASN A 89 14.74 -4.93 -9.53
C ASN A 89 13.79 -3.93 -10.23
N TYR A 90 13.78 -3.96 -11.56
CA TYR A 90 12.98 -3.05 -12.39
C TYR A 90 11.46 -3.24 -12.24
N GLN A 91 11.02 -4.34 -11.62
CA GLN A 91 9.60 -4.67 -11.47
C GLN A 91 9.25 -4.88 -10.01
N TYR A 92 8.52 -3.93 -9.46
CA TYR A 92 7.86 -4.08 -8.18
C TYR A 92 6.41 -3.59 -8.27
N LYS A 93 5.54 -4.18 -7.46
CA LYS A 93 4.14 -3.79 -7.33
C LYS A 93 3.88 -3.40 -5.88
N ILE A 94 3.14 -2.31 -5.70
CA ILE A 94 2.75 -1.79 -4.39
C ILE A 94 1.23 -1.75 -4.33
N ASP A 95 0.67 -2.45 -3.35
CA ASP A 95 -0.77 -2.45 -3.07
C ASP A 95 -1.02 -1.79 -1.71
N THR A 96 -1.82 -0.73 -1.66
CA THR A 96 -2.12 0.02 -0.42
C THR A 96 -3.62 0.29 -0.27
N PRO A 97 -4.40 -0.64 0.31
CA PRO A 97 -5.81 -0.43 0.59
C PRO A 97 -6.02 0.26 1.95
N VAL A 98 -7.03 1.13 2.00
CA VAL A 98 -7.33 1.95 3.18
C VAL A 98 -8.76 1.77 3.66
N LYS A 99 -8.98 2.03 4.95
CA LYS A 99 -10.26 2.08 5.67
C LYS A 99 -10.39 3.42 6.37
#